data_AF-A0A7N2N388-F1
#
_entry.id   AF-A0A7N2N388-F1
#
_cell.length_a   1.000
_cell.length_b   1.000
_cell.length_c   1.000
_cell.angle_alpha   90.00
_cell.angle_beta   90.00
_cell.angle_gamma   90.00
#
_symmetry.space_group_name_H-M   'P 1'
#
loop_
_entity.id
_entity.type
_entity.pdbx_description
1 polymer ?
#
loop_
_entity_poly.entity_id
_entity_poly.type
_entity_poly.pdbx_seq_one_letter_code
_entity_poly.pdbx_strand_id
1 'polypeptide(L)' 'MSICKKRVALCRGKIQKFSNDAQEILFLFRCLLDKLPRLELERWAVISWAICNARNRFYLEKVQDHPKSILARVVSFLG' A
#
# COMPACT_ATOMS: atom_id res chain seq x y z
N MET A 1 7.73 14.47 16.78
CA MET A 1 8.71 13.80 15.90
C MET A 1 7.97 13.34 14.64
N SER A 2 7.95 14.17 13.60
CA SER A 2 7.06 14.02 12.43
C SER A 2 7.85 13.51 11.23
N ILE A 3 7.83 12.21 10.96
CA ILE A 3 8.54 11.66 9.78
C ILE A 3 7.75 10.48 9.18
N CYS A 4 6.72 10.80 8.40
CA CYS A 4 6.32 9.97 7.26
C CYS A 4 6.73 10.77 6.01
N LYS A 5 7.88 10.49 5.39
CA LYS A 5 8.32 11.30 4.24
C LYS A 5 8.25 10.64 2.87
N LYS A 6 7.96 9.34 2.73
CA LYS A 6 7.83 8.71 1.39
C LYS A 6 6.83 7.55 1.42
N ARG A 7 5.63 7.75 0.88
CA ARG A 7 4.73 6.66 0.47
C ARG A 7 4.90 6.43 -1.03
N VAL A 8 4.90 5.18 -1.43
CA VAL A 8 5.17 4.75 -2.80
C VAL A 8 3.96 3.93 -3.25
N ALA A 9 3.36 4.30 -4.37
CA ALA A 9 2.26 3.55 -4.97
C ALA A 9 2.66 3.06 -6.36
N LEU A 10 2.26 1.84 -6.71
CA LEU A 10 2.42 1.28 -8.05
C LEU A 10 1.18 1.63 -8.87
N CYS A 11 1.31 2.55 -9.82
CA CYS A 11 0.25 2.95 -10.72
C CYS A 11 0.65 2.59 -12.16
N ARG A 12 -0.10 1.70 -12.82
CA ARG A 12 0.14 1.27 -14.21
C ARG A 12 1.60 0.80 -14.45
N GLY A 13 2.15 0.03 -13.52
CA GLY A 13 3.53 -0.48 -13.60
C GLY A 13 4.62 0.55 -13.30
N LYS A 14 4.28 1.79 -12.93
CA LYS A 14 5.24 2.82 -12.53
C LYS A 14 5.18 3.10 -11.04
N ILE A 15 6.36 3.19 -10.42
CA ILE A 15 6.54 3.56 -9.02
C ILE A 15 6.41 5.08 -8.90
N GLN A 16 5.34 5.57 -8.26
CA GLN A 16 5.15 6.98 -7.98
C GLN A 16 5.40 7.28 -6.50
N LYS A 17 6.23 8.29 -6.23
CA LYS A 17 6.45 8.86 -4.89
C LYS A 17 5.32 9.87 -4.65
N PHE A 18 4.57 9.67 -3.56
CA PHE A 18 3.55 10.62 -3.13
C PHE A 18 4.10 11.54 -2.06
N SER A 19 3.69 12.81 -2.12
CA SER A 19 3.90 13.72 -1.01
C SER A 19 3.01 13.27 0.15
N ASN A 20 3.31 13.73 1.37
CA ASN A 20 2.57 13.28 2.54
C ASN A 20 1.27 14.07 2.75
N ASP A 21 0.79 14.77 1.73
CA ASP A 21 -0.43 15.55 1.74
C ASP A 21 -1.67 14.63 1.70
N ALA A 22 -2.60 14.87 2.61
CA ALA A 22 -3.87 14.14 2.66
C ALA A 22 -4.68 14.32 1.37
N GLN A 23 -4.56 15.48 0.70
CA GLN A 23 -5.26 15.76 -0.55
C GLN A 23 -4.77 14.88 -1.71
N GLU A 24 -3.47 14.62 -1.80
CA GLU A 24 -2.91 13.76 -2.85
C GLU A 24 -3.34 12.29 -2.70
N ILE A 25 -3.47 11.81 -1.45
CA ILE A 25 -3.94 10.46 -1.17
C ILE A 25 -5.41 10.31 -1.59
N LEU A 26 -6.25 11.28 -1.22
CA LEU A 26 -7.66 11.28 -1.63
C LEU A 26 -7.82 11.35 -3.15
N PHE A 27 -6.99 12.14 -3.83
CA PHE A 27 -6.96 12.21 -5.28
C PHE A 27 -6.55 10.86 -5.92
N LEU A 28 -5.52 10.21 -5.36
CA LEU A 28 -5.11 8.87 -5.79
C LEU A 28 -6.25 7.86 -5.63
N PHE A 29 -6.92 7.83 -4.48
CA PHE A 29 -8.06 6.93 -4.25
C PHE A 29 -9.19 7.15 -5.27
N ARG A 30 -9.55 8.41 -5.53
CA ARG A 30 -10.55 8.74 -6.57
C ARG A 30 -10.11 8.27 -7.95
N CYS A 31 -8.85 8.50 -8.32
CA CYS A 31 -8.30 8.04 -9.60
C CYS A 31 -8.31 6.51 -9.74
N LEU A 32 -8.05 5.78 -8.65
CA LEU A 32 -8.07 4.31 -8.65
C LEU A 32 -9.48 3.77 -8.75
N LEU A 33 -10.44 4.36 -8.02
CA LEU A 33 -11.87 4.01 -8.10
C LEU A 33 -12.45 4.20 -9.50
N ASP A 34 -12.04 5.27 -10.20
CA ASP A 34 -12.51 5.58 -11.55
C ASP A 34 -11.89 4.68 -12.62
N LYS A 35 -10.63 4.26 -12.44
CA LYS A 35 -9.83 3.61 -13.50
C LYS A 35 -9.69 2.10 -13.36
N LEU A 36 -9.91 1.53 -12.18
CA LEU A 36 -9.67 0.11 -11.93
C LEU A 36 -10.99 -0.66 -11.78
N PRO A 37 -11.09 -1.86 -12.38
CA PRO A 37 -12.12 -2.81 -12.03
C PRO A 37 -12.08 -3.14 -10.54
N ARG A 38 -13.24 -3.45 -9.96
CA ARG A 38 -13.39 -3.78 -8.53
C ARG A 38 -12.34 -4.77 -8.02
N LEU A 39 -12.11 -5.86 -8.75
CA LEU A 39 -11.15 -6.90 -8.37
C LEU A 39 -9.70 -6.36 -8.30
N GLU A 40 -9.30 -5.52 -9.26
CA GLU A 40 -7.97 -4.91 -9.28
C GLU A 40 -7.81 -3.88 -8.16
N LEU A 41 -8.90 -3.16 -7.82
CA LEU A 41 -8.92 -2.26 -6.69
C LEU A 41 -8.79 -3.00 -5.35
N GLU A 42 -9.51 -4.11 -5.18
CA GLU A 42 -9.42 -4.97 -4.00
C GLU A 42 -8.00 -5.54 -3.83
N ARG A 43 -7.41 -6.05 -4.92
CA ARG A 43 -6.01 -6.50 -4.94
C ARG A 43 -5.04 -5.40 -4.54
N TRP A 44 -5.17 -4.22 -5.15
CA TRP A 44 -4.33 -3.07 -4.84
C TRP A 44 -4.45 -2.66 -3.36
N ALA A 45 -5.67 -2.62 -2.83
CA ALA A 45 -5.93 -2.23 -1.44
C ALA A 45 -5.30 -3.22 -0.45
N VAL A 46 -5.48 -4.52 -0.66
CA VAL A 46 -4.93 -5.57 0.21
C VAL A 46 -3.40 -5.58 0.15
N ILE A 47 -2.80 -5.48 -1.04
CA ILE A 47 -1.34 -5.40 -1.21
C ILE A 47 -0.78 -4.17 -0.49
N SER A 48 -1.38 -3.00 -0.72
CA SER A 48 -0.95 -1.74 -0.11
C SER A 48 -1.05 -1.78 1.41
N TRP A 49 -2.14 -2.34 1.94
CA TRP A 49 -2.34 -2.56 3.37
C TRP A 49 -1.27 -3.50 3.94
N ALA A 50 -0.99 -4.64 3.31
CA ALA A 50 -0.02 -5.61 3.81
C ALA A 50 1.41 -5.03 3.86
N ILE A 51 1.81 -4.26 2.84
CA ILE A 51 3.10 -3.56 2.82
C ILE A 51 3.16 -2.50 3.93
N CYS A 52 2.10 -1.69 4.09
CA CYS A 52 2.05 -0.68 5.14
C CYS A 52 2.09 -1.32 6.53
N ASN A 53 1.41 -2.45 6.72
CA ASN A 53 1.41 -3.20 7.97
C ASN A 53 2.81 -3.75 8.29
N ALA A 54 3.46 -4.44 7.35
CA ALA A 54 4.83 -4.93 7.52
C ALA A 54 5.82 -3.79 7.84
N ARG A 55 5.67 -2.64 7.17
CA ARG A 55 6.47 -1.44 7.47
C ARG A 55 6.22 -0.94 8.89
N ASN A 56 4.97 -0.91 9.34
CA ASN A 56 4.62 -0.47 10.69
C ASN A 56 5.19 -1.43 11.75
N ARG A 57 5.10 -2.75 11.53
CA ARG A 57 5.71 -3.76 12.41
C ARG A 57 7.22 -3.60 12.50
N PHE A 58 7.89 -3.29 11.40
CA PHE A 58 9.32 -2.99 11.42
C PHE A 58 9.65 -1.77 12.30
N TYR A 59 8.91 -0.66 12.15
CA TYR A 59 9.20 0.55 12.91
C TYR A 59 8.81 0.46 14.39
N LEU A 60 7.62 -0.10 14.67
CA LEU A 60 7.00 -0.12 16.00
C LEU A 60 7.39 -1.35 16.82
N GLU A 61 7.44 -2.52 16.20
CA GLU A 61 7.70 -3.80 16.88
C GLU A 61 9.13 -4.30 16.68
N LYS A 62 9.92 -3.64 15.81
CA LYS A 62 11.27 -4.09 15.38
C LYS A 62 11.27 -5.46 14.71
N VAL A 63 10.12 -5.88 14.16
CA VAL A 63 9.99 -7.15 13.42
C VAL A 63 10.06 -6.89 11.92
N GLN A 64 11.03 -7.51 11.26
CA GLN A 64 11.15 -7.48 9.81
C GLN A 64 10.47 -8.70 9.19
N ASP A 65 9.29 -8.50 8.61
CA ASP A 65 8.58 -9.56 7.89
C ASP A 65 9.30 -9.92 6.58
N HIS A 66 9.44 -11.22 6.32
CA HIS A 66 9.97 -11.70 5.05
C HIS A 66 8.96 -11.43 3.91
N PRO A 67 9.40 -11.00 2.71
CA PRO A 67 8.48 -10.69 1.60
C PRO A 67 7.50 -11.80 1.24
N LYS A 68 7.92 -13.07 1.33
CA LYS A 68 7.03 -14.23 1.13
C LYS A 68 5.91 -14.29 2.16
N SER A 69 6.17 -13.93 3.42
CA SER A 69 5.17 -13.91 4.48
C SER A 69 4.17 -12.76 4.30
N ILE A 70 4.63 -11.61 3.78
CA ILE A 70 3.76 -10.49 3.40
C ILE A 70 2.83 -10.93 2.25
N LEU A 71 3.39 -11.56 1.21
CA LEU A 71 2.61 -12.07 0.08
C LEU A 71 1.61 -13.16 0.50
N ALA A 72 2.02 -14.11 1.33
CA ALA A 72 1.12 -15.16 1.84
C ALA A 72 -0.09 -14.55 2.56
N ARG A 73 0.12 -13.47 3.32
CA ARG A 73 -0.95 -12.72 3.98
C ARG A 73 -1.88 -12.07 2.96
N VAL A 74 -1.35 -11.42 1.94
CA VAL A 74 -2.14 -10.86 0.83
C VAL A 74 -3.01 -11.92 0.17
N VAL A 75 -2.44 -13.08 -0.18
CA VAL A 75 -3.17 -14.19 -0.81
C VAL A 75 -4.30 -14.70 0.09
N SER A 76 -4.05 -14.84 1.39
CA SER A 76 -5.09 -15.27 2.35
C SER A 76 -6.30 -14.32 2.43
N PHE A 77 -6.13 -13.04 2.09
CA PHE A 77 -7.22 -12.05 2.06
C PHE A 77 -7.93 -11.97 0.72
N LEU A 78 -7.33 -12.46 -0.36
CA LEU A 78 -7.86 -12.33 -1.72
C LEU A 78 -8.53 -13.59 -2.26
N GLY A 79 -8.32 -14.76 -1.62
CA GLY A 79 -8.94 -16.03 -2.01
C GLY A 79 -8.23 -16.70 -3.17
#